data_AF-A0A089K0M9-F1
#
_entry.id   AF-A0A089K0M9-F1
#
_cell.length_a   1.000
_cell.length_b   1.000
_cell.length_c   1.000
_cell.angle_alpha   90.00
_cell.angle_beta   90.00
_cell.angle_gamma   90.00
#
_symmetry.space_group_name_H-M   'P 1'
#
loop_
_entity.id
_entity.type
_entity.pdbx_description
1 polymer ?
#
loop_
_entity_poly.entity_id
_entity_poly.type
_entity_poly.pdbx_seq_one_letter_code
_entity_poly.pdbx_strand_id
1 'polypeptide(L)'
;MSKLITASLEALKKVIYNNKNFSIQRNLGFQLTCRFSFSKPVLLKEIKDFEAETELKLPEDYKFFLSLHNGMELYKDVEESAPHWHIFGVDEILDALEKFPTPEHVYVIAKFSETLICVNSDYVKQGRKDYLFDQSIYTSARDNGEPLNLSFELWLDRLLVSQGDQFWLWNGITPENLNKYFP
;
A
#
# COMPACT_ATOMS: atom_id res chain seq x y z
N MET A 1 19.21 -0.84 -4.22
CA MET A 1 18.36 -0.27 -5.30
C MET A 1 17.41 -1.36 -5.77
N SER A 2 16.10 -1.21 -5.54
CA SER A 2 15.12 -2.22 -5.95
C SER A 2 14.84 -2.07 -7.45
N LYS A 3 15.18 -3.11 -8.23
CA LYS A 3 14.93 -3.12 -9.68
C LYS A 3 13.44 -3.23 -10.01
N LEU A 4 12.67 -3.92 -9.17
CA LEU A 4 11.25 -4.15 -9.40
C LEU A 4 10.45 -2.85 -9.24
N ILE A 5 10.67 -2.11 -8.15
CA ILE A 5 9.99 -0.81 -7.93
C ILE A 5 10.22 0.13 -9.12
N THR A 6 11.46 0.24 -9.60
CA THR A 6 11.76 1.09 -10.77
C THR A 6 11.01 0.61 -12.01
N ALA A 7 11.05 -0.69 -12.32
CA ALA A 7 10.38 -1.23 -13.49
C ALA A 7 8.86 -1.04 -13.44
N SER A 8 8.21 -1.32 -12.31
CA SER A 8 6.76 -1.21 -12.15
C SER A 8 6.30 0.24 -12.24
N LEU A 9 7.01 1.19 -11.60
CA LEU A 9 6.69 2.62 -11.66
C LEU A 9 6.93 3.22 -13.06
N GLU A 10 8.00 2.83 -13.76
CA GLU A 10 8.26 3.27 -15.12
C GLU A 10 7.19 2.77 -16.10
N ALA A 11 6.79 1.51 -15.98
CA ALA A 11 5.71 0.94 -16.77
C ALA A 11 4.40 1.71 -16.52
N LEU A 12 4.04 1.95 -15.25
CA LEU A 12 2.87 2.71 -14.87
C LEU A 12 2.90 4.14 -15.46
N LYS A 13 4.02 4.85 -15.33
CA LYS A 13 4.17 6.22 -15.88
C LYS A 13 4.00 6.26 -17.39
N LYS A 14 4.51 5.26 -18.13
CA LYS A 14 4.31 5.14 -19.58
C LYS A 14 2.83 4.94 -19.93
N VAL A 15 2.13 4.11 -19.16
CA VAL A 15 0.69 3.86 -19.34
C VAL A 15 -0.13 5.13 -19.10
N ILE A 16 0.17 5.87 -18.02
CA ILE A 16 -0.55 7.10 -17.66
C ILE A 16 -0.23 8.23 -18.66
N TYR A 17 1.02 8.40 -19.08
CA TYR A 17 1.40 9.47 -20.01
C TYR A 17 0.61 9.42 -21.33
N ASN A 18 0.28 8.21 -21.78
CA ASN A 18 -0.47 8.00 -23.02
C ASN A 18 -1.99 8.18 -22.87
N ASN A 19 -2.52 8.32 -21.64
CA ASN A 19 -3.96 8.34 -21.36
C ASN A 19 -4.32 9.46 -20.38
N LYS A 20 -5.08 10.47 -20.84
CA LYS A 20 -5.56 11.56 -19.97
C LYS A 20 -6.43 11.07 -18.81
N ASN A 21 -7.22 10.03 -19.06
CA ASN A 21 -8.09 9.34 -18.11
C ASN A 21 -7.83 7.85 -18.25
N PHE A 22 -7.50 7.16 -17.15
CA PHE A 22 -7.13 5.75 -17.18
C PHE A 22 -8.31 4.89 -16.73
N SER A 23 -8.91 4.14 -17.65
CA SER A 23 -10.01 3.24 -17.34
C SER A 23 -9.48 1.87 -16.91
N ILE A 24 -9.99 1.38 -15.79
CA ILE A 24 -9.65 0.08 -15.23
C ILE A 24 -10.89 -0.79 -15.08
N GLN A 25 -10.66 -2.10 -15.00
CA GLN A 25 -11.65 -3.07 -14.58
C GLN A 25 -11.10 -3.84 -13.38
N ARG A 26 -11.87 -3.88 -12.30
CA ARG A 26 -11.58 -4.66 -11.09
C ARG A 26 -12.44 -5.91 -11.03
N ASN A 27 -12.32 -6.65 -9.92
CA ASN A 27 -13.18 -7.78 -9.62
C ASN A 27 -14.67 -7.49 -9.85
N LEU A 28 -15.41 -8.56 -10.17
CA LEU A 28 -16.88 -8.55 -10.27
C LEU A 28 -17.44 -7.60 -11.35
N GLY A 29 -16.60 -7.19 -12.30
CA GLY A 29 -17.02 -6.33 -13.42
C GLY A 29 -17.07 -4.84 -13.07
N PHE A 30 -16.55 -4.43 -11.91
CA PHE A 30 -16.47 -3.01 -11.55
C PHE A 30 -15.55 -2.26 -12.52
N GLN A 31 -16.03 -1.16 -13.07
CA GLN A 31 -15.27 -0.28 -13.96
C GLN A 31 -15.08 1.08 -13.30
N LEU A 32 -13.89 1.66 -13.49
CA LEU A 32 -13.55 2.95 -12.92
C LEU A 32 -12.69 3.73 -13.92
N THR A 33 -12.96 5.03 -14.05
CA THR A 33 -12.02 5.94 -14.68
C THR A 33 -11.26 6.69 -13.59
N CYS A 34 -9.94 6.63 -13.63
CA CYS A 34 -9.12 7.06 -12.51
C CYS A 34 -7.90 7.88 -12.94
N ARG A 35 -7.27 8.49 -11.93
CA ARG A 35 -6.03 9.25 -12.00
C ARG A 35 -5.04 8.79 -10.94
N PHE A 36 -3.80 9.24 -11.09
CA PHE A 36 -2.68 8.92 -10.21
C PHE A 36 -1.99 10.21 -9.80
N SER A 37 -1.49 10.29 -8.58
CA SER A 37 -0.61 11.37 -8.15
C SER A 37 0.57 10.85 -7.38
N PHE A 38 1.74 11.43 -7.65
CA PHE A 38 3.01 11.01 -7.08
C PHE A 38 3.56 12.17 -6.26
N SER A 39 3.87 11.93 -4.99
CA SER A 39 4.52 12.93 -4.15
C SER A 39 5.97 13.11 -4.55
N LYS A 40 6.56 14.23 -4.13
CA LYS A 40 7.99 14.49 -4.32
C LYS A 40 8.83 13.51 -3.47
N PRO A 41 10.06 13.19 -3.87
CA PRO A 41 11.01 12.43 -3.05
C PRO A 41 11.12 12.95 -1.62
N VAL A 42 11.23 12.04 -0.66
CA VAL A 42 11.57 12.37 0.72
C VAL A 42 13.07 12.64 0.87
N LEU A 43 13.46 13.51 1.78
CA LEU A 43 14.86 13.67 2.18
C LEU A 43 15.28 12.51 3.07
N LEU A 44 16.51 12.03 2.89
CA LEU A 44 17.08 10.98 3.74
C LEU A 44 17.09 11.37 5.24
N LYS A 45 17.16 12.67 5.54
CA LYS A 45 17.08 13.18 6.91
C LYS A 45 15.73 12.87 7.55
N GLU A 46 14.61 13.09 6.84
CA GLU A 46 13.25 12.86 7.35
C GLU A 46 13.03 11.37 7.68
N ILE A 47 13.52 10.46 6.84
CA ILE A 47 13.51 9.02 7.16
C ILE A 47 14.29 8.71 8.44
N LYS A 48 15.49 9.30 8.60
CA LYS A 48 16.34 9.06 9.77
C LYS A 48 15.74 9.61 11.04
N ASP A 49 15.15 10.81 10.96
CA ASP A 49 14.46 11.44 12.08
C ASP A 49 13.26 10.58 12.49
N PHE A 50 12.44 10.12 11.54
CA PHE A 50 11.35 9.18 11.80
C PHE A 50 11.80 7.90 12.52
N GLU A 51 12.83 7.21 12.00
CA GLU A 51 13.32 5.96 12.63
C GLU A 51 13.92 6.22 14.03
N ALA A 52 14.49 7.40 14.27
CA ALA A 52 15.06 7.77 15.56
C ALA A 52 14.00 8.17 16.59
N GLU A 53 12.95 8.88 16.18
CA GLU A 53 11.89 9.37 17.07
C GLU A 53 10.89 8.28 17.46
N THR A 54 10.61 7.35 16.55
CA THR A 54 9.60 6.30 16.76
C THR A 54 10.19 4.95 17.20
N GLU A 55 11.50 4.78 17.10
CA GLU A 55 12.20 3.48 17.21
C GLU A 55 11.70 2.41 16.22
N LEU A 56 10.87 2.78 15.24
CA LEU A 56 10.42 1.93 14.16
C LEU A 56 11.47 1.85 13.05
N LYS A 57 11.49 0.73 12.32
CA LYS A 57 12.41 0.51 11.20
C LYS A 57 11.65 0.44 9.89
N LEU A 58 12.00 1.31 8.94
CA LEU A 58 11.45 1.24 7.59
C LEU A 58 12.22 0.19 6.75
N PRO A 59 11.51 -0.69 6.02
CA PRO A 59 12.10 -1.59 5.04
C PRO A 59 12.93 -0.86 3.98
N GLU A 60 14.01 -1.46 3.51
CA GLU A 60 14.91 -0.85 2.52
C GLU A 60 14.24 -0.59 1.16
N ASP A 61 13.34 -1.47 0.73
CA ASP A 61 12.59 -1.33 -0.51
C ASP A 61 11.53 -0.22 -0.41
N TYR A 62 10.87 -0.08 0.74
CA TYR A 62 9.97 1.04 0.98
C TYR A 62 10.71 2.38 1.12
N LYS A 63 11.86 2.42 1.81
CA LYS A 63 12.73 3.62 1.82
C LYS A 63 13.19 4.01 0.42
N PHE A 64 13.52 3.03 -0.42
CA PHE A 64 13.85 3.28 -1.81
C PHE A 64 12.66 3.89 -2.56
N PHE A 65 11.45 3.37 -2.37
CA PHE A 65 10.23 3.98 -2.91
C PHE A 65 10.04 5.42 -2.43
N LEU A 66 10.15 5.69 -1.14
CA LEU A 66 10.00 7.04 -0.57
C LEU A 66 11.03 8.04 -1.13
N SER A 67 12.26 7.57 -1.42
CA SER A 67 13.30 8.36 -2.08
C SER A 67 12.99 8.72 -3.54
N LEU A 68 12.00 8.05 -4.15
CA LEU A 68 11.45 8.40 -5.46
C LEU A 68 10.17 9.23 -5.32
N HIS A 69 9.29 8.81 -4.40
CA HIS A 69 7.96 9.35 -4.16
C HIS A 69 7.58 9.20 -2.68
N ASN A 70 7.53 10.32 -1.92
CA ASN A 70 7.11 10.34 -0.52
C ASN A 70 5.59 10.18 -0.37
N GLY A 71 5.08 9.02 -0.76
CA GLY A 71 3.65 8.75 -0.87
C GLY A 71 3.11 8.86 -2.30
N MET A 72 1.94 8.27 -2.50
CA MET A 72 1.30 8.15 -3.81
C MET A 72 -0.20 7.86 -3.68
N GLU A 73 -1.00 8.46 -4.57
CA GLU A 73 -2.39 8.07 -4.79
C GLU A 73 -2.51 7.21 -6.05
N LEU A 74 -3.08 6.03 -5.89
CA LEU A 74 -3.27 5.02 -6.91
C LEU A 74 -4.76 4.82 -7.20
N TYR A 75 -5.14 4.93 -8.47
CA TYR A 75 -6.51 4.70 -8.94
C TYR A 75 -7.56 5.60 -8.28
N LYS A 76 -7.22 6.88 -8.06
CA LYS A 76 -8.15 7.87 -7.53
C LYS A 76 -9.26 8.12 -8.54
N ASP A 77 -10.50 7.89 -8.13
CA ASP A 77 -11.67 8.13 -8.97
C ASP A 77 -11.69 9.58 -9.47
N VAL A 78 -12.00 9.76 -10.75
CA VAL A 78 -12.19 11.10 -11.32
C VAL A 78 -13.47 11.74 -10.76
N GLU A 79 -14.50 10.93 -10.46
CA GLU A 79 -15.77 11.38 -9.89
C GLU A 79 -15.73 11.47 -8.35
N GLU A 80 -14.62 11.06 -7.73
CA GLU A 80 -14.42 11.03 -6.26
C GLU A 80 -15.51 10.25 -5.48
N SER A 81 -16.14 9.27 -6.15
CA SER A 81 -17.21 8.44 -5.61
C SER A 81 -16.71 7.09 -5.08
N ALA A 82 -15.57 6.62 -5.56
CA ALA A 82 -14.99 5.33 -5.20
C ALA A 82 -13.72 5.45 -4.35
N PRO A 83 -13.48 4.48 -3.43
CA PRO A 83 -12.24 4.41 -2.68
C PRO A 83 -11.05 4.14 -3.60
N HIS A 84 -9.89 4.62 -3.17
CA HIS A 84 -8.62 4.48 -3.88
C HIS A 84 -7.51 4.16 -2.90
N TRP A 85 -6.36 3.77 -3.44
CA TRP A 85 -5.20 3.42 -2.65
C TRP A 85 -4.38 4.67 -2.38
N HIS A 86 -4.19 4.97 -1.10
CA HIS A 86 -3.27 6.00 -0.64
C HIS A 86 -2.08 5.30 0.00
N ILE A 87 -0.90 5.35 -0.64
CA ILE A 87 0.37 4.93 -0.07
C ILE A 87 0.98 6.12 0.66
N PHE A 88 1.27 5.96 1.94
CA PHE A 88 1.69 7.04 2.81
C PHE A 88 3.13 7.48 2.53
N GLY A 89 3.38 8.77 2.69
CA GLY A 89 4.70 9.35 2.93
C GLY A 89 5.07 9.27 4.41
N VAL A 90 6.29 9.70 4.75
CA VAL A 90 6.82 9.61 6.13
C VAL A 90 5.92 10.31 7.16
N ASP A 91 5.50 11.54 6.89
CA ASP A 91 4.64 12.30 7.80
C ASP A 91 3.27 11.64 7.99
N GLU A 92 2.72 11.06 6.92
CA GLU A 92 1.42 10.38 6.96
C GLU A 92 1.49 9.06 7.76
N ILE A 93 2.66 8.43 7.86
CA ILE A 93 2.87 7.29 8.76
C ILE A 93 2.79 7.76 10.23
N LEU A 94 3.37 8.92 10.56
CA LEU A 94 3.27 9.49 11.91
C LEU A 94 1.82 9.80 12.28
N ASP A 95 1.08 10.48 11.39
CA ASP A 95 -0.35 10.74 11.59
C ASP A 95 -1.15 9.43 11.75
N ALA A 96 -0.77 8.38 11.02
CA ALA A 96 -1.41 7.08 11.09
C ALA A 96 -1.17 6.34 12.41
N LEU A 97 0.00 6.52 13.05
CA LEU A 97 0.29 5.96 14.37
C LEU A 97 -0.66 6.50 15.44
N GLU A 98 -1.03 7.78 15.36
CA GLU A 98 -1.99 8.38 16.29
C GLU A 98 -3.42 7.96 15.99
N LYS A 99 -3.74 7.77 14.70
CA LYS A 99 -5.11 7.56 14.22
C LYS A 99 -5.57 6.11 14.30
N PHE A 100 -4.69 5.16 14.06
CA PHE A 100 -5.05 3.75 13.97
C PHE A 100 -4.47 2.94 15.13
N PRO A 101 -5.32 2.18 15.86
CA PRO A 101 -4.87 1.36 16.97
C PRO A 101 -4.04 0.20 16.42
N THR A 102 -2.71 0.31 16.51
CA THR A 102 -1.75 -0.72 16.08
C THR A 102 -0.86 -1.14 17.26
N PRO A 103 -0.34 -2.38 17.27
CA PRO A 103 0.74 -2.75 18.20
C PRO A 103 1.93 -1.80 18.06
N GLU A 104 2.68 -1.56 19.14
CA GLU A 104 3.80 -0.60 19.16
C GLU A 104 4.87 -0.81 18.07
N HIS A 105 5.04 -2.03 17.60
CA HIS A 105 6.02 -2.40 16.57
C HIS A 105 5.41 -2.48 15.16
N VAL A 106 4.15 -2.09 14.98
CA VAL A 106 3.41 -2.15 13.72
C VAL A 106 3.01 -0.74 13.31
N TYR A 107 3.14 -0.42 12.03
CA TYR A 107 2.73 0.88 11.51
C TYR A 107 2.11 0.76 10.11
N VAL A 108 1.21 1.68 9.77
CA VAL A 108 0.47 1.68 8.51
C VAL A 108 1.26 2.40 7.43
N ILE A 109 1.32 1.82 6.23
CA ILE A 109 1.98 2.41 5.05
C ILE A 109 1.05 2.64 3.87
N ALA A 110 -0.15 2.07 3.88
CA ALA A 110 -1.15 2.36 2.86
C ALA A 110 -2.57 2.11 3.37
N LYS A 111 -3.55 2.75 2.73
CA LYS A 111 -4.98 2.61 3.03
C LYS A 111 -5.81 2.52 1.76
N PHE A 112 -6.85 1.68 1.81
CA PHE A 112 -7.93 1.61 0.83
C PHE A 112 -9.25 1.35 1.55
N SER A 113 -10.16 2.33 1.54
CA SER A 113 -11.40 2.24 2.33
C SER A 113 -11.11 1.88 3.79
N GLU A 114 -11.56 0.71 4.25
CA GLU A 114 -11.38 0.14 5.59
C GLU A 114 -10.13 -0.75 5.72
N THR A 115 -9.42 -1.01 4.62
CA THR A 115 -8.20 -1.83 4.57
C THR A 115 -6.97 -0.98 4.82
N LEU A 116 -6.09 -1.49 5.68
CA LEU A 116 -4.79 -0.93 6.04
C LEU A 116 -3.70 -1.94 5.68
N ILE A 117 -2.65 -1.47 5.04
CA ILE A 117 -1.43 -2.27 4.80
C ILE A 117 -0.40 -1.82 5.80
N CYS A 118 0.04 -2.75 6.62
CA CYS A 118 0.90 -2.49 7.76
C CYS A 118 2.24 -3.19 7.61
N VAL A 119 3.26 -2.62 8.24
CA VAL A 119 4.61 -3.20 8.36
C VAL A 119 4.85 -3.60 9.80
N ASN A 120 5.38 -4.80 10.02
CA ASN A 120 5.95 -5.19 11.29
C ASN A 120 7.43 -4.80 11.36
N SER A 121 7.73 -3.77 12.16
CA SER A 121 9.07 -3.21 12.37
C SER A 121 10.05 -4.23 12.94
N ASP A 122 9.61 -5.12 13.83
CA ASP A 122 10.48 -6.15 14.40
C ASP A 122 10.93 -7.17 13.36
N TYR A 123 10.05 -7.54 12.43
CA TYR A 123 10.42 -8.40 11.30
C TYR A 123 11.48 -7.72 10.41
N VAL A 124 11.33 -6.41 10.18
CA VAL A 124 12.32 -5.61 9.44
C VAL A 124 13.66 -5.58 10.18
N LYS A 125 13.66 -5.34 11.50
CA LYS A 125 14.87 -5.35 12.34
C LYS A 125 15.57 -6.72 12.33
N GLN A 126 14.82 -7.81 12.21
CA GLN A 126 15.33 -9.18 12.07
C GLN A 126 15.81 -9.51 10.65
N GLY A 127 15.67 -8.61 9.68
CA GLY A 127 16.07 -8.83 8.28
C GLY A 127 15.11 -9.72 7.49
N ARG A 128 13.89 -9.94 7.98
CA ARG A 128 12.83 -10.66 7.24
C ARG A 128 12.37 -9.85 6.03
N LYS A 129 11.90 -10.55 5.00
CA LYS A 129 11.40 -9.95 3.75
C LYS A 129 9.88 -9.98 3.62
N ASP A 130 9.21 -10.68 4.52
CA ASP A 130 7.79 -10.99 4.53
C ASP A 130 7.10 -10.26 5.69
N TYR A 131 7.30 -8.94 5.74
CA TYR A 131 6.95 -8.09 6.87
C TYR A 131 5.59 -7.38 6.73
N LEU A 132 4.87 -7.58 5.61
CA LEU A 132 3.58 -6.94 5.38
C LEU A 132 2.39 -7.72 5.95
N PHE A 133 1.42 -6.96 6.45
CA PHE A 133 0.17 -7.42 7.02
C PHE A 133 -1.01 -6.63 6.45
N ASP A 134 -2.16 -7.29 6.34
CA ASP A 134 -3.46 -6.70 6.07
C ASP A 134 -4.22 -6.53 7.39
N GLN A 135 -4.83 -5.36 7.60
CA GLN A 135 -5.59 -5.06 8.79
C GLN A 135 -6.80 -4.19 8.45
N SER A 136 -7.86 -4.27 9.24
CA SER A 136 -9.02 -3.38 9.11
C SER A 136 -8.86 -2.16 10.02
N ILE A 137 -9.43 -1.02 9.63
CA ILE A 137 -9.59 0.14 10.53
C ILE A 137 -10.39 -0.20 11.82
N TYR A 138 -11.13 -1.32 11.82
CA TYR A 138 -11.89 -1.80 12.97
C TYR A 138 -11.14 -2.83 13.82
N THR A 139 -9.96 -3.28 13.39
CA THR A 139 -9.16 -4.24 14.14
C THR A 139 -8.63 -3.58 15.42
N SER A 140 -8.59 -4.32 16.53
CA SER A 140 -8.07 -3.79 17.78
C SER A 140 -6.53 -3.77 17.75
N ALA A 141 -5.90 -2.85 18.50
CA ALA A 141 -4.43 -2.81 18.66
C ALA A 141 -3.82 -4.10 19.27
N ARG A 142 -4.67 -5.01 19.79
CA ARG A 142 -4.24 -6.28 20.39
C ARG A 142 -4.20 -7.42 19.39
N ASP A 143 -4.88 -7.26 18.26
CA ASP A 143 -4.95 -8.28 17.23
C ASP A 143 -3.85 -8.01 16.21
N ASN A 144 -3.06 -9.05 15.92
CA ASN A 144 -2.15 -9.00 14.78
C ASN A 144 -3.00 -8.99 13.49
N GLY A 145 -2.61 -8.15 12.53
CA GLY A 145 -3.18 -8.24 11.17
C GLY A 145 -2.91 -9.60 10.53
N GLU A 146 -3.59 -9.87 9.43
CA GLU A 146 -3.38 -11.08 8.65
C GLU A 146 -2.07 -10.98 7.84
N PRO A 147 -1.11 -11.90 8.00
CA PRO A 147 0.16 -11.83 7.28
C PRO A 147 -0.07 -11.95 5.77
N LEU A 148 0.41 -10.96 5.01
CA LEU A 148 0.43 -11.04 3.55
C LEU A 148 1.60 -11.89 3.05
N ASN A 149 2.64 -12.03 3.87
CA ASN A 149 3.90 -12.70 3.54
C ASN A 149 4.59 -12.08 2.31
N LEU A 150 4.57 -10.75 2.21
CA LEU A 150 5.14 -9.97 1.11
C LEU A 150 6.10 -8.88 1.62
N SER A 151 7.00 -8.48 0.71
CA SER A 151 7.69 -7.19 0.78
C SER A 151 6.87 -6.11 0.09
N PHE A 152 7.21 -4.85 0.33
CA PHE A 152 6.60 -3.70 -0.32
C PHE A 152 6.77 -3.75 -1.85
N GLU A 153 7.96 -4.09 -2.36
CA GLU A 153 8.17 -4.16 -3.81
C GLU A 153 7.28 -5.21 -4.50
N LEU A 154 7.06 -6.37 -3.87
CA LEU A 154 6.18 -7.41 -4.41
C LEU A 154 4.71 -7.04 -4.28
N TRP A 155 4.32 -6.42 -3.16
CA TRP A 155 2.96 -5.94 -2.97
C TRP A 155 2.61 -4.85 -3.97
N LEU A 156 3.47 -3.85 -4.16
CA LEU A 156 3.26 -2.75 -5.11
C LEU A 156 3.14 -3.27 -6.54
N ASP A 157 4.06 -4.14 -6.98
CA ASP A 157 4.00 -4.70 -8.34
C ASP A 157 2.68 -5.44 -8.59
N ARG A 158 2.28 -6.32 -7.67
CA ARG A 158 1.03 -7.08 -7.77
C ARG A 158 -0.20 -6.19 -7.71
N LEU A 159 -0.17 -5.15 -6.87
CA LEU A 159 -1.25 -4.17 -6.78
C LEU A 159 -1.43 -3.42 -8.11
N LEU A 160 -0.34 -3.09 -8.78
CA LEU A 160 -0.39 -2.43 -10.09
C LEU A 160 -0.92 -3.38 -11.17
N VAL A 161 -0.48 -4.64 -11.17
CA VAL A 161 -0.97 -5.68 -12.09
C VAL A 161 -2.45 -5.97 -11.87
N SER A 162 -2.92 -5.97 -10.62
CA SER A 162 -4.32 -6.19 -10.25
C SER A 162 -5.20 -4.95 -10.40
N GLN A 163 -4.68 -3.84 -10.94
CA GLN A 163 -5.42 -2.58 -11.11
C GLN A 163 -5.99 -2.04 -9.78
N GLY A 164 -5.25 -2.24 -8.69
CA GLY A 164 -5.63 -1.80 -7.35
C GLY A 164 -6.60 -2.73 -6.63
N ASP A 165 -6.91 -3.90 -7.19
CA ASP A 165 -7.74 -4.89 -6.51
C ASP A 165 -6.93 -5.67 -5.46
N GLN A 166 -7.60 -6.12 -4.40
CA GLN A 166 -7.02 -6.82 -3.24
C GLN A 166 -6.64 -8.26 -3.59
N PHE A 167 -5.61 -8.41 -4.44
CA PHE A 167 -5.23 -9.68 -5.06
C PHE A 167 -4.96 -10.83 -4.08
N TRP A 168 -4.60 -10.53 -2.83
CA TRP A 168 -4.36 -11.53 -1.79
C TRP A 168 -5.64 -12.25 -1.35
N LEU A 169 -6.81 -11.67 -1.61
CA LEU A 169 -8.11 -12.27 -1.27
C LEU A 169 -8.61 -13.24 -2.35
N TRP A 170 -8.05 -13.22 -3.57
CA TRP A 170 -8.58 -13.98 -4.70
C TRP A 170 -8.61 -15.49 -4.45
N ASN A 171 -7.61 -16.04 -3.76
CA ASN A 171 -7.56 -17.47 -3.43
C ASN A 171 -8.58 -17.87 -2.34
N GLY A 172 -9.17 -16.89 -1.63
CA GLY A 172 -10.27 -17.11 -0.69
C GLY A 172 -11.64 -17.20 -1.38
N ILE A 173 -11.72 -16.82 -2.65
CA ILE A 173 -12.97 -16.86 -3.44
C ILE A 173 -13.09 -18.25 -4.07
N THR A 174 -14.17 -18.95 -3.76
CA THR A 174 -14.49 -20.27 -4.28
C THR A 174 -15.86 -20.25 -4.96
N PRO A 175 -16.19 -21.23 -5.83
CA PRO A 175 -17.53 -21.32 -6.41
C PRO A 175 -18.66 -21.32 -5.37
N GLU A 176 -18.42 -21.87 -4.18
CA GLU A 176 -19.40 -21.97 -3.09
C GLU A 176 -19.65 -20.64 -2.38
N ASN A 177 -18.69 -19.71 -2.41
CA ASN A 177 -18.80 -18.43 -1.70
C ASN A 177 -18.84 -17.20 -2.61
N LEU A 178 -18.75 -17.37 -3.94
CA LEU A 178 -18.72 -16.28 -4.93
C LEU A 178 -19.82 -15.23 -4.72
N ASN A 179 -21.06 -15.66 -4.46
CA ASN A 179 -22.21 -14.78 -4.24
C ASN A 179 -22.12 -13.92 -2.97
N LYS A 180 -21.20 -14.22 -2.03
CA LYS A 180 -20.95 -13.36 -0.88
C LYS A 180 -20.11 -12.13 -1.24
N TYR A 181 -19.31 -12.27 -2.30
CA TYR A 181 -18.48 -11.19 -2.81
C TYR A 181 -19.22 -10.36 -3.87
N PHE A 182 -20.24 -10.94 -4.52
CA PHE A 182 -21.08 -10.31 -5.53
C PHE A 182 -22.45 -9.87 -4.93
N PRO A 183 -22.63 -8.60 -4.52
CA PRO A 183 -23.94 -8.10 -4.06
C PRO A 183 -24.99 -8.08 -5.17
#